data_AF-A0AAW2WHX9-F1
#
_entry.id   AF-A0AAW2WHX9-F1
#
_cell.length_a   1.000
_cell.length_b   1.000
_cell.length_c   1.000
_cell.angle_alpha   90.00
_cell.angle_beta   90.00
_cell.angle_gamma   90.00
#
_symmetry.space_group_name_H-M   'P 1'
#
loop_
_entity.id
_entity.type
_entity.pdbx_description
1 polymer ?
#
loop_
_entity_poly.entity_id
_entity_poly.type
_entity_poly.pdbx_seq_one_letter_code
_entity_poly.pdbx_strand_id
1 'polypeptide(L)'
;MQVSDKVVPTLIDLAEITTLGDHKKLGDSIINVLEEFIQSPGTGRNSISSHPKEEIEELLASRQRLKWEKGMPKEDLHIKHAAALVVKLEGNSLFSSGDISGAASKYSEALALCPMRSKKERVVLYSNRAQCHLLLQQPLAAISDATRALCLHNPVNRHARSLWRRAQAYDMLGLAKESLLDAILFINEFSQSTDPDLSLRQNKVPDYAERLVKKQMRAAWLFREAAIKHGGVQCEGDTGEACGQDSDDSEWETASESDVGNDGKDELDDDDFERKDRHGKASKKDIKHGYNLQLIEDEA
;
A
#
# COMPACT_ATOMS: atom_id res chain seq x y z
N MET A 1 27.21 14.52 -0.68
CA MET A 1 26.20 13.56 -1.14
C MET A 1 26.88 12.61 -2.09
N GLN A 2 27.01 11.34 -1.73
CA GLN A 2 27.70 10.37 -2.57
C GLN A 2 26.78 9.98 -3.73
N VAL A 3 27.35 9.55 -4.86
CA VAL A 3 26.59 9.11 -6.03
C VAL A 3 25.69 7.92 -5.68
N SER A 4 26.12 7.07 -4.75
CA SER A 4 25.35 5.95 -4.19
C SER A 4 24.02 6.41 -3.57
N ASP A 5 24.00 7.53 -2.84
CA ASP A 5 22.80 8.02 -2.14
C ASP A 5 21.68 8.43 -3.11
N LYS A 6 22.03 8.74 -4.38
CA LYS A 6 21.04 9.06 -5.43
C LYS A 6 20.64 7.86 -6.28
N VAL A 7 21.57 6.94 -6.52
CA VAL A 7 21.39 5.85 -7.47
C VAL A 7 20.70 4.65 -6.83
N VAL A 8 20.96 4.38 -5.54
CA VAL A 8 20.40 3.24 -4.82
C VAL A 8 18.86 3.22 -4.85
N PRO A 9 18.13 4.31 -4.53
CA PRO A 9 16.66 4.29 -4.58
C PRO A 9 16.12 3.92 -5.98
N THR A 10 16.71 4.49 -7.04
CA THR A 10 16.29 4.18 -8.42
C THR A 10 16.57 2.73 -8.83
N LEU A 11 17.65 2.13 -8.30
CA LEU A 11 17.96 0.72 -8.55
C LEU A 11 17.01 -0.21 -7.78
N ILE A 12 16.60 0.18 -6.58
CA ILE A 12 15.60 -0.54 -5.79
C ILE A 12 14.26 -0.57 -6.53
N ASP A 13 13.80 0.57 -7.06
CA ASP A 13 12.56 0.62 -7.85
C ASP A 13 12.63 -0.29 -9.10
N LEU A 14 13.79 -0.31 -9.77
CA LEU A 14 14.01 -1.17 -10.94
C LEU A 14 14.15 -2.65 -10.57
N ALA A 15 14.57 -2.96 -9.34
CA ALA A 15 14.76 -4.33 -8.86
C ALA A 15 13.45 -5.11 -8.71
N GLU A 16 12.32 -4.40 -8.57
CA GLU A 16 10.98 -5.00 -8.51
C GLU A 16 10.49 -5.47 -9.90
N ILE A 17 11.12 -5.00 -10.98
CA ILE A 17 10.76 -5.36 -12.35
C ILE A 17 11.29 -6.76 -12.68
N THR A 18 10.39 -7.70 -12.96
CA THR A 18 10.73 -9.08 -13.32
C THR A 18 11.21 -9.23 -14.76
N THR A 19 10.74 -8.38 -15.68
CA THR A 19 11.12 -8.38 -17.10
C THR A 19 11.18 -6.96 -17.68
N LEU A 20 12.27 -6.61 -18.35
CA LEU A 20 12.40 -5.38 -19.13
C LEU A 20 12.80 -5.71 -20.57
N GLY A 21 11.84 -5.66 -21.50
CA GLY A 21 12.06 -6.10 -22.88
C GLY A 21 12.51 -7.56 -22.94
N ASP A 22 13.67 -7.81 -23.55
CA ASP A 22 14.26 -9.15 -23.68
C ASP A 22 14.98 -9.62 -22.41
N HIS A 23 15.20 -8.73 -21.43
CA HIS A 23 15.87 -9.08 -20.19
C HIS A 23 14.91 -9.75 -19.20
N LYS A 24 14.78 -11.07 -19.34
CA LYS A 24 14.18 -11.93 -18.31
C LYS A 24 15.10 -11.89 -17.08
N LYS A 25 14.56 -11.59 -15.89
CA LYS A 25 15.31 -11.55 -14.61
C LYS A 25 16.21 -10.32 -14.41
N LEU A 26 15.88 -9.18 -15.01
CA LEU A 26 16.62 -7.92 -14.78
C LEU A 26 16.64 -7.57 -13.29
N GLY A 27 15.48 -7.57 -12.64
CA GLY A 27 15.40 -7.34 -11.20
C GLY A 27 16.23 -8.35 -10.40
N ASP A 28 16.39 -9.59 -10.86
CA ASP A 28 17.29 -10.54 -10.20
C ASP A 28 18.74 -10.11 -10.26
N SER A 29 19.17 -9.64 -11.42
CA SER A 29 20.54 -9.17 -11.66
C SER A 29 20.84 -7.92 -10.85
N ILE A 30 19.91 -6.97 -10.79
CA ILE A 30 20.07 -5.73 -10.00
C ILE A 30 20.26 -6.06 -8.51
N ILE A 31 19.42 -6.95 -7.96
CA ILE A 31 19.53 -7.33 -6.55
C ILE A 31 20.86 -8.02 -6.25
N ASN A 32 21.34 -8.91 -7.13
CA ASN A 32 22.63 -9.57 -6.92
C ASN A 32 23.78 -8.54 -6.91
N VAL A 33 23.74 -7.54 -7.80
CA VAL A 33 24.75 -6.45 -7.81
C VAL A 33 24.67 -5.61 -6.54
N LEU A 34 23.46 -5.29 -6.05
CA LEU A 34 23.28 -4.56 -4.80
C LEU A 34 23.76 -5.37 -3.57
N GLU A 35 23.59 -6.68 -3.59
CA GLU A 35 24.09 -7.59 -2.55
C GLU A 35 25.63 -7.62 -2.53
N GLU A 36 26.28 -7.77 -3.69
CA GLU A 36 27.73 -7.70 -3.83
C GLU A 36 28.29 -6.34 -3.37
N PHE A 37 27.55 -5.26 -3.65
CA PHE A 37 27.92 -3.91 -3.25
C PHE A 37 27.97 -3.74 -1.72
N ILE A 38 27.05 -4.36 -0.97
CA ILE A 38 27.07 -4.38 0.50
C ILE A 38 28.20 -5.26 1.04
N GLN A 39 28.43 -6.42 0.41
CA GLN A 39 29.36 -7.42 0.93
C GLN A 39 30.83 -7.10 0.65
N SER A 40 31.14 -6.17 -0.26
CA SER A 40 32.53 -5.83 -0.60
C SER A 40 33.27 -5.17 0.58
N PRO A 41 34.31 -5.81 1.16
CA PRO A 41 35.09 -5.20 2.22
C PRO A 41 36.16 -4.30 1.58
N GLY A 42 35.78 -3.04 1.34
CA GLY A 42 36.65 -1.86 1.23
C GLY A 42 37.87 -1.89 0.29
N THR A 43 37.84 -1.05 -0.75
CA THR A 43 39.06 -0.35 -1.22
C THR A 43 38.67 1.05 -1.71
N GLY A 44 39.03 2.06 -0.91
CA GLY A 44 39.06 3.47 -1.33
C GLY A 44 37.74 4.23 -1.20
N ARG A 45 37.57 4.93 -0.08
CA ARG A 45 36.61 6.04 0.16
C ARG A 45 35.23 5.87 -0.50
N ASN A 46 34.28 5.28 0.22
CA ASN A 46 32.86 5.67 0.24
C ASN A 46 32.16 4.87 1.33
N SER A 47 32.15 5.40 2.55
CA SER A 47 31.24 4.91 3.58
C SER A 47 29.84 5.26 3.09
N ILE A 48 29.10 4.26 2.60
CA ILE A 48 27.67 4.37 2.28
C ILE A 48 26.98 4.98 3.50
N SER A 49 26.13 5.98 3.29
CA SER A 49 25.32 6.55 4.37
C SER A 49 24.37 5.47 4.93
N SER A 50 23.96 5.55 6.20
CA SER A 50 23.17 4.48 6.83
C SER A 50 21.87 4.17 6.07
N HIS A 51 21.22 5.20 5.54
CA HIS A 51 19.91 5.13 4.89
C HIS A 51 19.84 4.23 3.64
N PRO A 52 20.63 4.43 2.57
CA PRO A 52 20.62 3.54 1.40
C PRO A 52 21.05 2.11 1.73
N LYS A 53 21.84 1.90 2.79
CA LYS A 53 22.21 0.55 3.22
C LYS A 53 21.01 -0.18 3.84
N GLU A 54 20.27 0.50 4.71
CA GLU A 54 19.04 -0.03 5.32
C GLU A 54 17.98 -0.37 4.26
N GLU A 55 17.80 0.49 3.24
CA GLU A 55 16.86 0.23 2.14
C GLU A 55 17.23 -1.01 1.31
N ILE A 56 18.52 -1.20 1.00
CA ILE A 56 18.97 -2.40 0.27
C ILE A 56 18.80 -3.65 1.15
N GLU A 57 19.11 -3.58 2.45
CA GLU A 57 18.90 -4.69 3.38
C GLU A 57 17.41 -5.06 3.50
N GLU A 58 16.50 -4.09 3.55
CA GLU A 58 15.04 -4.30 3.55
C GLU A 58 14.56 -4.97 2.24
N LEU A 59 15.09 -4.54 1.09
CA LEU A 59 14.80 -5.14 -0.21
C LEU A 59 15.27 -6.59 -0.29
N LEU A 60 16.50 -6.87 0.16
CA LEU A 60 17.08 -8.21 0.19
C LEU A 60 16.28 -9.14 1.10
N ALA A 61 15.93 -8.68 2.31
CA ALA A 61 15.10 -9.42 3.26
C ALA A 61 13.71 -9.72 2.67
N SER A 62 13.10 -8.74 2.01
CA SER A 62 11.79 -8.89 1.36
C SER A 62 11.82 -9.92 0.25
N ARG A 63 12.86 -9.89 -0.60
CA ARG A 63 13.04 -10.87 -1.66
C ARG A 63 13.29 -12.26 -1.11
N GLN A 64 14.18 -12.37 -0.13
CA GLN A 64 14.50 -13.63 0.51
C GLN A 64 13.21 -14.24 1.06
N ARG A 65 12.41 -13.48 1.83
CA ARG A 65 11.11 -13.92 2.35
C ARG A 65 10.17 -14.42 1.25
N LEU A 66 10.06 -13.71 0.13
CA LEU A 66 9.25 -14.16 -1.01
C LEU A 66 9.75 -15.48 -1.61
N LYS A 67 11.08 -15.69 -1.68
CA LYS A 67 11.65 -16.98 -2.14
C LYS A 67 11.34 -18.11 -1.16
N TRP A 68 11.46 -17.88 0.15
CA TRP A 68 11.09 -18.87 1.18
C TRP A 68 9.61 -19.24 1.09
N GLU A 69 8.72 -18.25 0.96
CA GLU A 69 7.28 -18.48 0.85
C GLU A 69 6.87 -19.18 -0.47
N LYS A 70 7.62 -18.98 -1.56
CA LYS A 70 7.41 -19.73 -2.82
C LYS A 70 7.69 -21.22 -2.68
N GLY A 71 8.61 -21.62 -1.80
CA GLY A 71 8.95 -23.03 -1.55
C GLY A 71 8.15 -23.67 -0.41
N MET A 72 7.30 -22.88 0.28
CA MET A 72 6.51 -23.33 1.42
C MET A 72 5.30 -24.17 0.95
N PRO A 73 4.94 -25.26 1.64
CA PRO A 73 3.68 -25.96 1.42
C PRO A 73 2.48 -25.02 1.52
N LYS A 74 1.42 -25.29 0.76
CA LYS A 74 0.22 -24.42 0.75
C LYS A 74 -0.45 -24.40 2.13
N GLU A 75 -0.47 -25.53 2.82
CA GLU A 75 -1.04 -25.69 4.16
C GLU A 75 -0.31 -24.79 5.18
N ASP A 76 1.02 -24.78 5.13
CA ASP A 76 1.84 -23.92 6.00
C ASP A 76 1.60 -22.43 5.71
N LEU A 77 1.40 -22.07 4.43
CA LEU A 77 1.07 -20.71 4.03
C LEU A 77 -0.31 -20.29 4.57
N HIS A 78 -1.29 -21.20 4.54
CA HIS A 78 -2.61 -20.98 5.13
C HIS A 78 -2.54 -20.82 6.65
N ILE A 79 -1.75 -21.66 7.34
CA ILE A 79 -1.53 -21.54 8.79
C ILE A 79 -0.90 -20.18 9.12
N LYS A 80 0.12 -19.78 8.35
CA LYS A 80 0.80 -18.50 8.50
C LYS A 80 -0.16 -17.32 8.26
N HIS A 81 -1.01 -17.41 7.25
CA HIS A 81 -2.05 -16.42 6.98
C HIS A 81 -3.07 -16.34 8.13
N ALA A 82 -3.59 -17.47 8.60
CA ALA A 82 -4.52 -17.53 9.71
C ALA A 82 -3.91 -16.96 11.00
N ALA A 83 -2.64 -17.27 11.30
CA ALA A 83 -1.92 -16.69 12.43
C ALA A 83 -1.83 -15.16 12.33
N ALA A 84 -1.55 -14.61 11.14
CA ALA A 84 -1.54 -13.17 10.92
C ALA A 84 -2.92 -12.53 11.18
N LEU A 85 -4.01 -13.20 10.79
CA LEU A 85 -5.38 -12.74 11.06
C LEU A 85 -5.71 -12.74 12.56
N VAL A 86 -5.29 -13.76 13.31
CA VAL A 86 -5.47 -13.79 14.78
C VAL A 86 -4.75 -12.64 15.44
N VAL A 87 -3.48 -12.41 15.10
CA VAL A 87 -2.68 -11.29 15.65
C VAL A 87 -3.26 -9.93 15.23
N LYS A 88 -3.82 -9.81 14.02
CA LYS A 88 -4.58 -8.62 13.58
C LYS A 88 -5.74 -8.33 14.53
N LEU A 89 -6.52 -9.34 14.90
CA LEU A 89 -7.66 -9.20 15.81
C LEU A 89 -7.22 -8.78 17.22
N GLU A 90 -6.10 -9.32 17.72
CA GLU A 90 -5.49 -8.87 18.98
C GLU A 90 -5.11 -7.37 18.90
N GLY A 91 -4.49 -6.95 17.80
CA GLY A 91 -4.16 -5.55 17.54
C GLY A 91 -5.40 -4.65 17.53
N ASN A 92 -6.48 -5.10 16.88
CA ASN A 92 -7.76 -4.38 16.88
C ASN A 92 -8.34 -4.27 18.31
N SER A 93 -8.28 -5.35 19.10
CA SER A 93 -8.77 -5.32 20.48
C SER A 93 -7.97 -4.35 21.35
N LEU A 94 -6.63 -4.32 21.21
CA LEU A 94 -5.79 -3.35 21.92
C LEU A 94 -6.11 -1.92 21.48
N PHE A 95 -6.29 -1.71 20.19
CA PHE A 95 -6.65 -0.41 19.63
C PHE A 95 -7.96 0.10 20.24
N SER A 96 -9.01 -0.72 20.22
CA SER A 96 -10.32 -0.36 20.80
C SER A 96 -10.27 -0.17 22.32
N SER A 97 -9.33 -0.81 23.02
CA SER A 97 -9.11 -0.58 24.46
C SER A 97 -8.30 0.68 24.79
N GLY A 98 -7.77 1.37 23.76
CA GLY A 98 -6.96 2.58 23.91
C GLY A 98 -5.45 2.33 24.06
N ASP A 99 -4.99 1.07 24.09
CA ASP A 99 -3.56 0.75 24.06
C ASP A 99 -3.01 0.83 22.62
N ILE A 100 -2.76 2.06 22.18
CA ILE A 100 -2.31 2.35 20.81
C ILE A 100 -0.90 1.80 20.55
N SER A 101 -0.01 1.83 21.54
CA SER A 101 1.36 1.31 21.40
C SER A 101 1.37 -0.22 21.30
N GLY A 102 0.55 -0.89 22.12
CA GLY A 102 0.32 -2.33 22.03
C GLY A 102 -0.27 -2.72 20.67
N ALA A 103 -1.27 -1.98 20.19
CA ALA A 103 -1.87 -2.20 18.87
C ALA A 103 -0.84 -2.09 17.74
N ALA A 104 -0.02 -1.04 17.73
CA ALA A 104 1.04 -0.86 16.73
C ALA A 104 2.04 -2.03 16.72
N SER A 105 2.38 -2.53 17.91
CA SER A 105 3.27 -3.69 18.07
C SER A 105 2.64 -4.96 17.50
N LYS A 106 1.36 -5.20 17.78
CA LYS A 106 0.60 -6.34 17.24
C LYS A 106 0.42 -6.28 15.73
N TYR A 107 0.12 -5.12 15.15
CA TYR A 107 0.08 -4.99 13.69
C TYR A 107 1.45 -5.26 13.03
N SER A 108 2.56 -4.92 13.71
CA SER A 108 3.90 -5.25 13.23
C SER A 108 4.17 -6.75 13.25
N GLU A 109 3.75 -7.44 14.31
CA GLU A 109 3.81 -8.90 14.42
C GLU A 109 2.96 -9.56 13.31
N ALA A 110 1.72 -9.08 13.12
CA ALA A 110 0.84 -9.56 12.05
C ALA A 110 1.46 -9.34 10.66
N LEU A 111 2.14 -8.23 10.39
CA LEU A 111 2.85 -7.98 9.12
C LEU A 111 4.04 -8.91 8.91
N ALA A 112 4.72 -9.34 9.97
CA ALA A 112 5.81 -10.31 9.88
C ALA A 112 5.30 -11.71 9.55
N LEU A 113 4.12 -12.05 10.07
CA LEU A 113 3.43 -13.31 9.79
C LEU A 113 2.67 -13.29 8.47
N CYS A 114 2.18 -12.14 8.00
CA CYS A 114 1.35 -12.10 6.80
C CYS A 114 2.18 -12.49 5.56
N PRO A 115 1.72 -13.47 4.75
CA PRO A 115 2.37 -13.82 3.49
C PRO A 115 2.58 -12.60 2.60
N MET A 116 3.73 -12.52 1.91
CA MET A 116 4.07 -11.37 1.07
C MET A 116 3.07 -11.19 -0.08
N ARG A 117 2.42 -12.27 -0.53
CA ARG A 117 1.40 -12.28 -1.58
C ARG A 117 -0.01 -11.88 -1.13
N SER A 118 -0.30 -11.93 0.17
CA SER A 118 -1.59 -11.53 0.75
C SER A 118 -1.71 -10.00 0.78
N LYS A 119 -1.73 -9.37 -0.41
CA LYS A 119 -1.67 -7.91 -0.54
C LYS A 119 -2.83 -7.22 0.16
N LYS A 120 -4.05 -7.77 0.05
CA LYS A 120 -5.26 -7.20 0.66
C LYS A 120 -5.09 -7.06 2.18
N GLU A 121 -4.68 -8.12 2.86
CA GLU A 121 -4.47 -8.12 4.31
C GLU A 121 -3.32 -7.19 4.71
N ARG A 122 -2.23 -7.15 3.94
CA ARG A 122 -1.11 -6.25 4.22
C ARG A 122 -1.48 -4.79 4.07
N VAL A 123 -2.31 -4.43 3.09
CA VAL A 123 -2.85 -3.06 2.95
C VAL A 123 -3.57 -2.65 4.23
N VAL A 124 -4.46 -3.49 4.75
CA VAL A 124 -5.21 -3.23 5.98
C VAL A 124 -4.27 -3.08 7.18
N LEU A 125 -3.32 -4.01 7.35
CA LEU A 125 -2.38 -3.98 8.47
C LEU A 125 -1.50 -2.71 8.47
N TYR A 126 -0.92 -2.35 7.33
CA TYR A 126 -0.16 -1.11 7.20
C TYR A 126 -1.03 0.11 7.47
N SER A 127 -2.25 0.14 6.93
CA SER A 127 -3.16 1.26 7.15
C SER A 127 -3.52 1.41 8.64
N ASN A 128 -3.81 0.33 9.35
CA ASN A 128 -4.14 0.35 10.78
C ASN A 128 -2.93 0.71 11.65
N ARG A 129 -1.73 0.26 11.27
CA ARG A 129 -0.50 0.68 11.97
C ARG A 129 -0.19 2.17 11.73
N ALA A 130 -0.44 2.69 10.52
CA ALA A 130 -0.36 4.13 10.24
C ALA A 130 -1.30 4.95 11.14
N GLN A 131 -2.51 4.44 11.40
CA GLN A 131 -3.45 5.05 12.35
C GLN A 131 -2.87 5.12 13.77
N CYS A 132 -2.21 4.04 14.22
CA CYS A 132 -1.55 4.03 15.51
C CYS A 132 -0.43 5.08 15.56
N HIS A 133 0.38 5.18 14.51
CA HIS A 133 1.45 6.17 14.42
C HIS A 133 0.93 7.62 14.45
N LEU A 134 -0.21 7.92 13.82
CA LEU A 134 -0.85 9.23 13.93
C LEU A 134 -1.24 9.57 15.36
N LEU A 135 -1.89 8.62 16.06
CA LEU A 135 -2.31 8.78 17.45
C LEU A 135 -1.11 8.95 18.39
N LEU A 136 0.00 8.27 18.11
CA LEU A 136 1.26 8.39 18.85
C LEU A 136 2.10 9.62 18.46
N GLN A 137 1.57 10.53 17.63
CA GLN A 137 2.28 11.72 17.15
C GLN A 137 3.58 11.41 16.39
N GLN A 138 3.58 10.33 15.59
CA GLN A 138 4.71 9.86 14.78
C GLN A 138 4.40 10.00 13.28
N PRO A 139 4.36 11.23 12.73
CA PRO A 139 3.86 11.47 11.38
C PRO A 139 4.72 10.81 10.28
N LEU A 140 6.05 10.74 10.45
CA LEU A 140 6.93 10.10 9.46
C LEU A 140 6.66 8.60 9.32
N ALA A 141 6.44 7.90 10.44
CA ALA A 141 6.09 6.48 10.43
C ALA A 141 4.70 6.25 9.82
N ALA A 142 3.74 7.13 10.13
CA ALA A 142 2.41 7.09 9.52
C ALA A 142 2.47 7.27 7.99
N ILE A 143 3.29 8.21 7.48
CA ILE A 143 3.50 8.42 6.03
C ILE A 143 4.09 7.17 5.39
N SER A 144 5.11 6.57 6.02
CA SER A 144 5.77 5.36 5.51
C SER A 144 4.75 4.22 5.35
N ASP A 145 3.99 3.92 6.40
CA ASP A 145 3.01 2.83 6.37
C ASP A 145 1.81 3.11 5.45
N ALA A 146 1.27 4.32 5.47
CA ALA A 146 0.19 4.69 4.56
C ALA A 146 0.63 4.60 3.09
N THR A 147 1.88 4.96 2.79
CA THR A 147 2.46 4.83 1.44
C THR A 147 2.61 3.37 1.05
N ARG A 148 3.14 2.51 1.93
CA ARG A 148 3.21 1.04 1.68
C ARG A 148 1.83 0.46 1.39
N ALA A 149 0.81 0.85 2.15
CA ALA A 149 -0.56 0.42 1.91
C ALA A 149 -1.07 0.88 0.53
N LEU A 150 -0.79 2.12 0.12
CA LEU A 150 -1.23 2.65 -1.18
C LEU A 150 -0.50 2.02 -2.38
N CYS A 151 0.77 1.66 -2.21
CA CYS A 151 1.56 0.93 -3.22
C CYS A 151 1.07 -0.52 -3.40
N LEU A 152 0.64 -1.17 -2.31
CA LEU A 152 0.16 -2.56 -2.35
C LEU A 152 -1.30 -2.70 -2.81
N HIS A 153 -2.11 -1.66 -2.64
CA HIS A 153 -3.52 -1.68 -3.02
C HIS A 153 -3.69 -1.86 -4.54
N ASN A 154 -4.75 -2.57 -4.94
CA ASN A 154 -5.13 -2.72 -6.33
C ASN A 154 -6.57 -2.21 -6.51
N PRO A 155 -6.79 -1.09 -7.24
CA PRO A 155 -5.81 -0.33 -8.02
C PRO A 155 -4.85 0.50 -7.14
N VAL A 156 -3.62 0.72 -7.63
CA VAL A 156 -2.59 1.49 -6.89
C VAL A 156 -3.10 2.89 -6.53
N ASN A 157 -2.78 3.37 -5.32
CA ASN A 157 -3.19 4.67 -4.78
C ASN A 157 -4.72 4.87 -4.60
N ARG A 158 -5.51 3.79 -4.51
CA ARG A 158 -6.98 3.87 -4.36
C ARG A 158 -7.52 3.32 -3.04
N HIS A 159 -6.78 3.50 -1.94
CA HIS A 159 -7.25 3.11 -0.61
C HIS A 159 -7.58 4.34 0.24
N ALA A 160 -8.87 4.67 0.36
CA ALA A 160 -9.36 5.91 0.99
C ALA A 160 -8.81 6.12 2.42
N ARG A 161 -8.85 5.08 3.26
CA ARG A 161 -8.35 5.17 4.66
C ARG A 161 -6.86 5.53 4.70
N SER A 162 -6.04 4.95 3.83
CA SER A 162 -4.60 5.28 3.78
C SER A 162 -4.33 6.68 3.23
N LEU A 163 -5.08 7.13 2.22
CA LEU A 163 -4.99 8.50 1.69
C LEU A 163 -5.27 9.51 2.81
N TRP A 164 -6.36 9.31 3.55
CA TRP A 164 -6.74 10.18 4.66
C TRP A 164 -5.68 10.22 5.75
N ARG A 165 -5.20 9.05 6.19
CA ARG A 165 -4.14 8.94 7.21
C ARG A 165 -2.84 9.63 6.78
N ARG A 166 -2.46 9.51 5.50
CA ARG A 166 -1.27 10.19 4.96
C ARG A 166 -1.46 11.69 4.84
N ALA A 167 -2.65 12.15 4.46
CA ALA A 167 -3.00 13.58 4.43
C ALA A 167 -2.87 14.23 5.82
N GLN A 168 -3.35 13.54 6.86
CA GLN A 168 -3.22 13.99 8.26
C GLN A 168 -1.76 14.05 8.70
N ALA A 169 -0.97 13.03 8.37
CA ALA A 169 0.45 13.01 8.71
C ALA A 169 1.24 14.13 8.00
N TYR A 170 0.92 14.44 6.73
CA TYR A 170 1.49 15.58 6.03
C TYR A 170 1.08 16.92 6.63
N ASP A 171 -0.17 17.06 7.10
CA ASP A 171 -0.63 18.26 7.81
C ASP A 171 0.19 18.48 9.10
N MET A 172 0.44 17.41 9.87
CA MET A 172 1.27 17.48 11.08
C MET A 172 2.71 17.94 10.80
N LEU A 173 3.24 17.68 9.59
CA LEU A 173 4.57 18.11 9.15
C LEU A 173 4.58 19.48 8.45
N GLY A 174 3.43 20.12 8.26
CA GLY A 174 3.32 21.38 7.52
C GLY A 174 3.51 21.23 6.00
N LEU A 175 3.42 20.00 5.48
CA LEU A 175 3.53 19.67 4.06
C LEU A 175 2.18 19.89 3.37
N ALA A 176 1.82 21.16 3.22
CA ALA A 176 0.46 21.58 2.83
C ALA A 176 0.05 21.11 1.43
N LYS A 177 0.99 21.04 0.47
CA LYS A 177 0.68 20.63 -0.91
C LYS A 177 0.39 19.14 -0.98
N GLU A 178 1.22 18.34 -0.32
CA GLU A 178 1.12 16.89 -0.22
C GLU A 178 -0.15 16.49 0.52
N SER A 179 -0.43 17.14 1.67
CA SER A 179 -1.67 16.96 2.43
C SER A 179 -2.90 17.27 1.59
N LEU A 180 -2.89 18.39 0.83
CA LEU A 180 -4.00 18.77 -0.05
C LEU A 180 -4.24 17.74 -1.17
N LEU A 181 -3.18 17.24 -1.81
CA LEU A 181 -3.30 16.26 -2.88
C LEU A 181 -3.93 14.95 -2.38
N ASP A 182 -3.46 14.44 -1.24
CA ASP A 182 -4.02 13.23 -0.65
C ASP A 182 -5.47 13.43 -0.19
N ALA A 183 -5.81 14.60 0.37
CA ALA A 183 -7.18 14.93 0.76
C ALA A 183 -8.14 15.00 -0.44
N ILE A 184 -7.71 15.56 -1.57
CA ILE A 184 -8.50 15.57 -2.82
C ILE A 184 -8.68 14.15 -3.36
N LEU A 185 -7.61 13.34 -3.37
CA LEU A 185 -7.70 11.94 -3.78
C LEU A 185 -8.64 11.14 -2.87
N PHE A 186 -8.59 11.38 -1.56
CA PHE A 186 -9.51 10.78 -0.60
C PHE A 186 -10.96 11.11 -0.95
N ILE A 187 -11.29 12.39 -1.19
CA ILE A 187 -12.64 12.82 -1.56
C ILE A 187 -13.12 12.13 -2.85
N ASN A 188 -12.24 12.04 -3.85
CA ASN A 188 -12.54 11.38 -5.11
C ASN A 188 -12.82 9.88 -4.92
N GLU A 189 -12.02 9.19 -4.10
CA GLU A 189 -12.24 7.77 -3.80
C GLU A 189 -13.51 7.54 -2.97
N PHE A 190 -13.74 8.37 -1.96
CA PHE A 190 -14.94 8.34 -1.13
C PHE A 190 -16.22 8.56 -1.95
N SER A 191 -16.15 9.39 -2.99
CA SER A 191 -17.27 9.64 -3.90
C SER A 191 -17.54 8.48 -4.87
N GLN A 192 -16.55 7.61 -5.10
CA GLN A 192 -16.62 6.48 -6.03
C GLN A 192 -16.83 5.13 -5.32
N SER A 193 -16.65 5.06 -4.00
CA SER A 193 -16.74 3.80 -3.25
C SER A 193 -18.15 3.22 -3.27
N THR A 194 -18.26 1.94 -3.63
CA THR A 194 -19.52 1.16 -3.61
C THR A 194 -19.77 0.48 -2.26
N ASP A 195 -18.92 0.74 -1.27
CA ASP A 195 -19.06 0.17 0.07
C ASP A 195 -20.43 0.59 0.64
N PRO A 196 -21.32 -0.36 0.99
CA PRO A 196 -22.64 -0.05 1.50
C PRO A 196 -22.61 0.92 2.69
N ASP A 197 -21.57 0.86 3.54
CA ASP A 197 -21.44 1.70 4.72
C ASP A 197 -21.04 3.15 4.38
N LEU A 198 -20.15 3.33 3.39
CA LEU A 198 -19.80 4.65 2.84
C LEU A 198 -20.91 5.22 1.93
N SER A 199 -21.67 4.35 1.27
CA SER A 199 -22.74 4.71 0.32
C SER A 199 -23.99 5.29 1.00
N LEU A 200 -24.20 5.00 2.29
CA LEU A 200 -25.30 5.57 3.08
C LEU A 200 -25.14 7.08 3.29
N ARG A 201 -23.94 7.64 3.14
CA ARG A 201 -23.67 9.09 3.21
C ARG A 201 -23.69 9.79 1.84
N GLN A 202 -24.54 9.30 0.93
CA GLN A 202 -24.63 9.73 -0.46
C GLN A 202 -24.46 11.26 -0.66
N ASN A 203 -23.43 11.61 -1.43
CA ASN A 203 -23.19 12.89 -2.09
C ASN A 203 -22.73 14.09 -1.24
N LYS A 204 -22.28 13.88 0.00
CA LYS A 204 -21.62 14.97 0.77
C LYS A 204 -20.21 14.57 1.17
N VAL A 205 -19.26 15.41 0.78
CA VAL A 205 -17.89 15.36 1.28
C VAL A 205 -17.94 15.44 2.81
N PRO A 206 -17.23 14.57 3.54
CA PRO A 206 -17.19 14.66 5.00
C PRO A 206 -16.69 16.04 5.45
N ASP A 207 -17.37 16.64 6.44
CA ASP A 207 -17.06 18.00 6.89
C ASP A 207 -15.59 18.15 7.32
N TYR A 208 -15.01 17.13 7.96
CA TYR A 208 -13.61 17.10 8.34
C TYR A 208 -12.66 17.18 7.13
N ALA A 209 -13.03 16.55 6.00
CA ALA A 209 -12.23 16.55 4.78
C ALA A 209 -12.32 17.91 4.09
N GLU A 210 -13.51 18.52 4.06
CA GLU A 210 -13.68 19.89 3.56
C GLU A 210 -12.87 20.90 4.39
N ARG A 211 -12.90 20.78 5.73
CA ARG A 211 -12.09 21.62 6.63
C ARG A 211 -10.60 21.50 6.33
N LEU A 212 -10.10 20.26 6.20
CA LEU A 212 -8.69 20.03 5.88
C LEU A 212 -8.31 20.62 4.52
N VAL A 213 -9.12 20.39 3.48
CA VAL A 213 -8.86 20.95 2.15
C VAL A 213 -8.83 22.48 2.18
N LYS A 214 -9.80 23.13 2.82
CA LYS A 214 -9.79 24.60 2.98
C LYS A 214 -8.55 25.11 3.71
N LYS A 215 -8.15 24.44 4.80
CA LYS A 215 -6.93 24.74 5.56
C LYS A 215 -5.70 24.66 4.65
N GLN A 216 -5.52 23.55 3.94
CA GLN A 216 -4.34 23.34 3.09
C GLN A 216 -4.33 24.21 1.84
N MET A 217 -5.49 24.50 1.23
CA MET A 217 -5.57 25.42 0.08
C MET A 217 -5.07 26.82 0.44
N ARG A 218 -5.38 27.30 1.66
CA ARG A 218 -4.88 28.58 2.18
C ARG A 218 -3.37 28.51 2.45
N ALA A 219 -2.90 27.44 3.08
CA ALA A 219 -1.49 27.25 3.44
C ALA A 219 -0.57 27.03 2.21
N ALA A 220 -1.05 26.34 1.17
CA ALA A 220 -0.28 26.04 -0.03
C ALA A 220 -0.11 27.24 -0.97
N TRP A 221 -0.74 28.39 -0.66
CA TRP A 221 -0.72 29.63 -1.46
C TRP A 221 -1.13 29.44 -2.94
N LEU A 222 -1.77 28.32 -3.29
CA LEU A 222 -2.14 27.96 -4.67
C LEU A 222 -3.07 28.99 -5.33
N PHE A 223 -3.75 29.81 -4.52
CA PHE A 223 -4.63 30.88 -4.99
C PHE A 223 -4.16 32.29 -4.60
N ARG A 224 -2.91 32.47 -4.13
CA ARG A 224 -2.40 33.81 -3.75
C ARG A 224 -2.59 34.82 -4.87
N GLU A 225 -2.21 34.44 -6.08
CA GLU A 225 -2.24 35.33 -7.24
C GLU A 225 -3.66 35.60 -7.72
N ALA A 226 -4.56 34.61 -7.64
CA ALA A 226 -5.98 34.78 -7.92
C ALA A 226 -6.68 35.65 -6.86
N ALA A 227 -6.35 35.46 -5.58
CA ALA A 227 -6.87 36.24 -4.46
C ALA A 227 -6.42 37.71 -4.54
N ILE A 228 -5.17 37.98 -4.91
CA ILE A 228 -4.66 39.35 -5.15
C ILE A 228 -5.39 40.01 -6.33
N LYS A 229 -5.60 39.28 -7.43
CA LYS A 229 -6.27 39.82 -8.64
C LYS A 229 -7.77 40.08 -8.45
N HIS A 230 -8.43 39.38 -7.53
CA HIS A 230 -9.86 39.52 -7.26
C HIS A 230 -10.19 40.26 -5.94
N GLY A 231 -9.22 40.96 -5.33
CA GLY A 231 -9.47 41.86 -4.19
C GLY A 231 -9.69 41.15 -2.84
N GLY A 232 -9.08 39.98 -2.64
CA GLY A 232 -9.13 39.25 -1.36
C GLY A 232 -8.24 39.86 -0.29
N VAL A 233 -8.83 40.05 0.89
CA VAL A 233 -8.26 40.61 2.14
C VAL A 233 -6.84 40.12 2.43
N GLN A 234 -5.92 41.07 2.68
CA GLN A 234 -4.64 40.80 3.35
C GLN A 234 -4.94 40.30 4.77
N CYS A 235 -4.75 39.01 5.02
CA CYS A 235 -4.51 38.54 6.38
C CYS A 235 -3.02 38.73 6.65
N GLU A 236 -2.65 39.90 7.16
CA GLU A 236 -1.35 40.07 7.80
C GLU A 236 -1.31 39.17 9.05
N GLY A 237 -0.17 38.50 9.23
CA GLY A 237 0.02 37.54 10.31
C GLY A 237 0.00 38.22 11.67
N ASP A 238 -0.55 37.53 12.67
CA ASP A 238 -0.25 37.81 14.05
C ASP A 238 0.62 36.70 14.63
N THR A 239 1.75 37.16 15.17
CA THR A 239 2.69 36.48 16.04
C THR A 239 1.97 35.93 17.27
N GLY A 240 2.43 34.78 17.76
CA GLY A 240 1.64 33.92 18.63
C GLY A 240 1.19 34.50 19.97
N GLU A 241 0.02 34.08 20.41
CA GLU A 241 -0.26 33.74 21.80
C GLU A 241 -1.58 32.93 21.89
N ALA A 242 -1.65 32.12 22.95
CA ALA A 242 -2.79 31.32 23.39
C ALA A 242 -3.17 30.09 22.55
N CYS A 243 -2.61 28.96 22.99
CA CYS A 243 -3.31 27.68 23.03
C CYS A 243 -4.73 27.91 23.58
N GLY A 244 -5.70 27.98 22.68
CA GLY A 244 -7.12 28.16 22.95
C GLY A 244 -7.83 26.83 22.71
N GLN A 245 -8.19 26.21 23.81
CA GLN A 245 -8.94 24.97 23.93
C GLN A 245 -10.37 25.21 23.43
N ASP A 246 -10.71 24.66 22.26
CA ASP A 246 -12.09 24.38 21.85
C ASP A 246 -12.07 22.94 21.31
N SER A 247 -12.32 21.99 22.20
CA SER A 247 -13.64 21.35 22.37
C SER A 247 -13.79 20.20 21.39
N ASP A 248 -13.28 19.05 21.83
CA ASP A 248 -13.87 17.72 21.64
C ASP A 248 -14.66 17.46 20.34
N ASP A 249 -13.95 17.04 19.31
CA ASP A 249 -14.52 16.16 18.27
C ASP A 249 -13.60 14.96 18.15
N SER A 250 -13.71 14.07 19.14
CA SER A 250 -13.13 12.72 19.12
C SER A 250 -13.80 11.87 18.03
N GLU A 251 -13.66 12.22 16.75
CA GLU A 251 -14.09 11.40 15.60
C GLU A 251 -12.97 10.44 15.16
N TRP A 252 -12.56 9.53 16.06
CA TRP A 252 -11.70 8.38 15.72
C TRP A 252 -12.51 7.14 15.30
N GLU A 253 -13.77 7.32 14.90
CA GLU A 253 -14.73 6.25 14.53
C GLU A 253 -14.23 5.33 13.40
N THR A 254 -13.21 5.70 12.61
CA THR A 254 -12.79 4.88 11.46
C THR A 254 -11.85 3.71 11.76
N ALA A 255 -11.59 3.41 13.04
CA ALA A 255 -10.67 2.34 13.41
C ALA A 255 -11.34 0.99 13.74
N SER A 256 -12.65 0.97 14.00
CA SER A 256 -13.32 -0.24 14.53
C SER A 256 -14.40 -0.84 13.65
N GLU A 257 -14.57 -0.40 12.40
CA GLU A 257 -15.38 -1.17 11.45
C GLU A 257 -14.57 -2.38 10.99
N SER A 258 -14.88 -3.49 11.66
CA SER A 258 -14.49 -4.83 11.29
C SER A 258 -14.78 -5.04 9.81
N ASP A 259 -13.72 -5.25 9.05
CA ASP A 259 -13.77 -5.80 7.70
C ASP A 259 -14.26 -7.26 7.80
N VAL A 260 -15.52 -7.46 8.20
CA VAL A 260 -16.24 -8.73 8.07
C VAL A 260 -16.83 -8.74 6.65
N GLY A 261 -15.96 -8.52 5.68
CA GLY A 261 -16.25 -8.71 4.27
C GLY A 261 -16.08 -10.18 3.93
N ASN A 262 -17.08 -11.00 4.28
CA ASN A 262 -17.31 -12.34 3.69
C ASN A 262 -16.05 -13.21 3.48
N ASP A 263 -15.31 -13.51 4.56
CA ASP A 263 -14.14 -14.42 4.60
C ASP A 263 -14.48 -15.92 4.34
N GLY A 264 -15.54 -16.21 3.58
CA GLY A 264 -16.12 -17.57 3.51
C GLY A 264 -16.22 -18.20 2.12
N LYS A 265 -15.85 -17.51 1.04
CA LYS A 265 -15.81 -18.13 -0.29
C LYS A 265 -14.57 -17.73 -1.05
N ASP A 266 -13.67 -18.70 -1.11
CA ASP A 266 -12.63 -18.91 -2.11
C ASP A 266 -12.94 -18.24 -3.45
N GLU A 267 -11.98 -17.44 -3.95
CA GLU A 267 -11.16 -17.85 -5.08
C GLU A 267 -9.76 -17.27 -4.85
N LEU A 268 -8.76 -18.14 -4.77
CA LEU A 268 -7.38 -17.73 -5.02
C LEU A 268 -7.41 -17.17 -6.45
N ASP A 269 -7.19 -15.85 -6.61
CA ASP A 269 -6.93 -15.28 -7.92
C ASP A 269 -5.76 -16.08 -8.53
N ASP A 270 -6.10 -16.96 -9.46
CA ASP A 270 -5.18 -17.53 -10.43
C ASP A 270 -4.68 -16.34 -11.26
N ASP A 271 -3.64 -15.67 -10.76
CA ASP A 271 -2.77 -14.84 -11.58
C ASP A 271 -2.04 -15.80 -12.56
N ASP A 272 -2.76 -16.25 -13.59
CA ASP A 272 -2.24 -16.93 -14.76
C ASP A 272 -1.33 -15.95 -15.52
N PHE A 273 -0.05 -16.00 -15.18
CA PHE A 273 1.02 -15.50 -16.05
C PHE A 273 1.94 -16.65 -16.45
N GLU A 274 1.38 -17.81 -16.79
CA GLU A 274 2.07 -18.83 -17.58
C GLU A 274 1.90 -18.51 -19.07
N ARG A 275 2.73 -17.58 -19.56
CA ARG A 275 2.86 -17.31 -21.00
C ARG A 275 3.38 -18.57 -21.69
N LYS A 276 2.44 -19.32 -22.28
CA LYS A 276 2.62 -20.58 -23.00
C LYS A 276 3.54 -20.42 -24.22
N ASP A 277 4.85 -20.54 -24.02
CA ASP A 277 5.82 -20.73 -25.11
C ASP A 277 5.65 -22.16 -25.68
N ARG A 278 4.76 -22.31 -26.67
CA ARG A 278 4.84 -23.44 -27.63
C ARG A 278 4.57 -22.93 -29.04
N HIS A 279 5.62 -22.45 -29.70
CA HIS A 279 5.69 -22.43 -31.16
C HIS A 279 6.89 -23.25 -31.61
N GLY A 280 6.62 -24.36 -32.30
CA GLY A 280 7.65 -25.29 -32.76
C GLY A 280 7.14 -26.44 -33.62
N LYS A 281 6.75 -26.12 -34.85
CA LYS A 281 6.82 -26.93 -36.10
C LYS A 281 5.97 -28.22 -36.26
N ALA A 282 4.94 -28.06 -37.11
CA ALA A 282 4.66 -28.76 -38.36
C ALA A 282 4.69 -30.30 -38.44
N SER A 283 3.57 -30.90 -38.86
CA SER A 283 3.50 -31.57 -40.18
C SER A 283 2.08 -31.92 -40.62
N LYS A 284 1.87 -31.78 -41.94
CA LYS A 284 0.66 -32.13 -42.70
C LYS A 284 0.32 -33.62 -42.62
N LYS A 285 -0.97 -33.95 -42.63
CA LYS A 285 -1.55 -34.91 -43.58
C LYS A 285 -3.08 -34.84 -43.59
N ASP A 286 -3.59 -34.56 -44.78
CA ASP A 286 -4.97 -34.79 -45.22
C ASP A 286 -5.37 -36.26 -45.04
N ILE A 287 -6.68 -36.53 -44.84
CA ILE A 287 -7.54 -37.35 -45.74
C ILE A 287 -8.91 -37.65 -45.09
N LYS A 288 -9.93 -37.26 -45.86
CA LYS A 288 -11.37 -37.59 -45.93
C LYS A 288 -11.92 -38.87 -45.24
N HIS A 289 -13.20 -38.76 -44.82
CA HIS A 289 -14.41 -39.60 -45.06
C HIS A 289 -15.28 -39.56 -43.78
N GLY A 290 -16.58 -39.26 -43.73
CA GLY A 290 -17.65 -39.35 -44.73
C GLY A 290 -18.46 -40.63 -44.53
N TYR A 291 -19.69 -40.53 -43.98
CA TYR A 291 -20.77 -41.55 -43.89
C TYR A 291 -20.59 -42.67 -42.84
N ASN A 292 -21.60 -43.27 -42.19
CA ASN A 292 -23.03 -43.05 -41.95
C ASN A 292 -23.51 -44.15 -40.95
N LEU A 293 -24.57 -43.88 -40.19
CA LEU A 293 -25.63 -44.77 -39.67
C LEU A 293 -25.32 -46.19 -39.12
N GLN A 294 -25.73 -46.45 -37.87
CA GLN A 294 -26.74 -47.49 -37.59
C GLN A 294 -27.41 -47.30 -36.22
N LEU A 295 -28.71 -47.02 -36.30
CA LEU A 295 -29.72 -47.17 -35.27
C LEU A 295 -29.98 -48.67 -35.07
N ILE A 296 -30.00 -49.16 -33.83
CA ILE A 296 -30.82 -50.29 -33.40
C ILE A 296 -31.32 -49.98 -31.98
N GLU A 297 -32.64 -49.86 -31.88
CA GLU A 297 -33.44 -49.81 -30.65
C GLU A 297 -33.66 -51.23 -30.08
N ASP A 298 -34.12 -51.23 -28.82
CA ASP A 298 -34.84 -52.27 -28.08
C ASP A 298 -34.07 -53.46 -27.45
N GLU A 299 -33.99 -53.42 -26.10
CA GLU A 299 -34.75 -54.33 -25.23
C GLU A 299 -34.67 -53.88 -23.74
N ALA A 300 -35.86 -53.66 -23.15
CA ALA A 300 -36.27 -53.64 -21.73
C ALA A 300 -36.96 -52.35 -21.24
#